data_AF-A0A8H4V1J3-F1
#
_entry.id   AF-A0A8H4V1J3-F1
#
_cell.length_a   1.000
_cell.length_b   1.000
_cell.length_c   1.000
_cell.angle_alpha   90.00
_cell.angle_beta   90.00
_cell.angle_gamma   90.00
#
_symmetry.space_group_name_H-M   'P 1'
#
loop_
_entity.id
_entity.type
_entity.pdbx_description
1 polymer ?
#
loop_
_entity_poly.entity_id
_entity_poly.type
_entity_poly.pdbx_seq_one_letter_code
_entity_poly.pdbx_strand_id
1 'polypeptide(L)'
;METDWTQREKVAAGTDKPEKILKDSLIWKFIDTDATGYGRERRILRAIFADGSAAALTEFREVFKNELKEQQKGEEDRKASNSRKRAEVNIDEDEYGDYIFQDEDDSDVPENSTRTRPKRARRGTRAADLTLVEEAAAKEEQQKAKKLADEVHVKGDIAAYGDFHSLELRQRLLSLLSKVSIAMPKTFISTDALFHLFVENIRHLPLPIFQTFVSPPNLPWMTADTQSTLCETLILRMRESAAPNPTDPYLTQEILQECYLPYSANTTSAVDNTKYSILLEALIILLARNDALHNTPRLREAIMTGNERRMAKAEAE
;
A
#
# COMPACT_ATOMS: atom_id res chain seq x y z
N MET A 1 -3.25 15.17 0.32
CA MET A 1 -4.14 14.63 -0.74
C MET A 1 -5.60 14.57 -0.27
N GLU A 2 -5.92 13.88 0.83
CA GLU A 2 -7.30 13.79 1.34
C GLU A 2 -7.98 15.15 1.56
N THR A 3 -7.29 16.09 2.23
CA THR A 3 -7.83 17.44 2.49
C THR A 3 -8.15 18.19 1.20
N ASP A 4 -7.29 18.07 0.18
CA ASP A 4 -7.51 18.68 -1.14
C ASP A 4 -8.75 18.07 -1.83
N TRP A 5 -8.91 16.74 -1.76
CA TRP A 5 -10.12 16.07 -2.26
C TRP A 5 -11.38 16.58 -1.56
N THR A 6 -11.41 16.59 -0.23
CA THR A 6 -12.58 17.05 0.54
C THR A 6 -12.90 18.53 0.29
N GLN A 7 -11.90 19.38 0.11
CA GLN A 7 -12.13 20.78 -0.26
C GLN A 7 -12.77 20.90 -1.64
N ARG A 8 -12.26 20.15 -2.62
CA ARG A 8 -12.80 20.16 -3.99
C ARG A 8 -14.18 19.56 -4.08
N GLU A 9 -14.47 18.51 -3.31
CA GLU A 9 -15.80 17.92 -3.19
C GLU A 9 -16.84 18.94 -2.70
N LYS A 10 -16.48 19.73 -1.67
CA LYS A 10 -17.34 20.83 -1.18
C LYS A 10 -17.59 21.91 -2.23
N VAL A 11 -16.57 22.30 -2.98
CA VAL A 11 -16.71 23.30 -4.06
C VAL A 11 -17.53 22.74 -5.21
N ALA A 12 -17.28 21.48 -5.60
CA ALA A 12 -17.94 20.79 -6.69
C ALA A 12 -19.46 20.67 -6.47
N ALA A 13 -19.90 20.45 -5.23
CA ALA A 13 -21.32 20.34 -4.87
C ALA A 13 -22.16 21.57 -5.25
N GLY A 14 -21.55 22.75 -5.38
CA GLY A 14 -22.22 24.00 -5.77
C GLY A 14 -22.11 24.37 -7.25
N THR A 15 -21.62 23.48 -8.12
CA THR A 15 -21.29 23.81 -9.51
C THR A 15 -21.91 22.86 -10.53
N ASP A 16 -22.21 23.38 -11.73
CA ASP A 16 -22.78 22.59 -12.83
C ASP A 16 -21.80 21.55 -13.43
N LYS A 17 -20.50 21.65 -13.14
CA LYS A 17 -19.44 20.78 -13.69
C LYS A 17 -18.51 20.23 -12.60
N PRO A 18 -19.05 19.42 -11.66
CA PRO A 18 -18.28 18.92 -10.51
C PRO A 18 -17.06 18.11 -10.94
N GLU A 19 -17.17 17.31 -11.99
CA GLU A 19 -16.06 16.47 -12.48
C GLU A 19 -14.81 17.26 -12.86
N LYS A 20 -14.95 18.48 -13.40
CA LYS A 20 -13.77 19.28 -13.79
C LYS A 20 -12.95 19.69 -12.56
N ILE A 21 -13.63 20.08 -11.50
CA ILE A 21 -13.00 20.52 -10.24
C ILE A 21 -12.32 19.33 -9.53
N LEU A 22 -12.96 18.15 -9.60
CA LEU A 22 -12.43 16.92 -9.04
C LEU A 22 -11.22 16.38 -9.82
N LYS A 23 -11.19 16.54 -11.15
CA LYS A 23 -10.02 16.21 -11.98
C LYS A 23 -8.80 17.07 -11.64
N ASP A 24 -9.00 18.29 -11.17
CA ASP A 24 -7.89 19.14 -10.76
C ASP A 24 -7.29 18.73 -9.39
N SER A 25 -7.87 17.74 -8.69
CA SER A 25 -7.37 17.24 -7.41
C SER A 25 -6.00 16.59 -7.50
N LEU A 26 -5.25 16.66 -6.40
CA LEU A 26 -3.93 16.05 -6.29
C LEU A 26 -3.99 14.54 -6.53
N ILE A 27 -4.98 13.85 -5.95
CA ILE A 27 -5.15 12.41 -6.13
C ILE A 27 -5.42 12.06 -7.60
N TRP A 28 -6.26 12.86 -8.29
CA TRP A 28 -6.51 12.63 -9.70
C TRP A 28 -5.25 12.85 -10.53
N LYS A 29 -4.49 13.92 -10.25
CA LYS A 29 -3.20 14.14 -10.92
C LYS A 29 -2.25 12.96 -10.75
N PHE A 30 -2.16 12.35 -9.56
CA PHE A 30 -1.36 11.13 -9.36
C PHE A 30 -1.90 9.93 -10.17
N ILE A 31 -3.22 9.75 -10.20
CA ILE A 31 -3.86 8.70 -11.01
C ILE A 31 -3.62 8.93 -12.52
N ASP A 32 -3.58 10.17 -12.98
CA ASP A 32 -3.45 10.54 -14.39
C ASP A 32 -1.99 10.60 -14.87
N THR A 33 -1.05 11.01 -14.01
CA THR A 33 0.37 11.27 -14.38
C THR A 33 1.15 10.00 -14.71
N ASP A 34 0.89 8.87 -14.03
CA ASP A 34 1.76 7.68 -14.08
C ASP A 34 1.28 6.57 -15.03
N ALA A 35 0.27 6.84 -15.86
CA ALA A 35 -0.54 5.78 -16.48
C ALA A 35 -0.60 5.81 -18.00
N THR A 36 0.54 5.62 -18.65
CA THR A 36 0.57 5.25 -20.07
C THR A 36 0.30 3.74 -20.23
N GLY A 37 -0.97 3.31 -20.08
CA GLY A 37 -1.38 1.95 -20.48
C GLY A 37 -2.60 1.36 -19.78
N TYR A 38 -3.14 0.30 -20.40
CA TYR A 38 -4.19 -0.57 -19.84
C TYR A 38 -3.70 -1.22 -18.53
N GLY A 39 -4.50 -1.18 -17.47
CA GLY A 39 -4.16 -1.80 -16.17
C GLY A 39 -3.61 -0.84 -15.11
N ARG A 40 -3.77 0.47 -15.29
CA ARG A 40 -3.45 1.51 -14.31
C ARG A 40 -3.99 1.18 -12.91
N GLU A 41 -5.29 0.89 -12.81
CA GLU A 41 -5.99 0.69 -11.55
C GLU A 41 -5.42 -0.53 -10.80
N ARG A 42 -5.07 -1.59 -11.56
CA ARG A 42 -4.42 -2.78 -11.02
C ARG A 42 -3.02 -2.49 -10.51
N ARG A 43 -2.24 -1.64 -11.20
CA ARG A 43 -0.90 -1.24 -10.75
C ARG A 43 -0.96 -0.42 -9.46
N ILE A 44 -1.92 0.52 -9.34
CA ILE A 44 -2.15 1.29 -8.11
C ILE A 44 -2.40 0.32 -6.94
N LEU A 45 -3.27 -0.68 -7.12
CA LEU A 45 -3.53 -1.63 -6.03
C LEU A 45 -2.33 -2.52 -5.70
N ARG A 46 -1.58 -3.00 -6.70
CA ARG A 46 -0.34 -3.74 -6.42
C ARG A 46 0.67 -2.90 -5.64
N ALA A 47 0.73 -1.59 -5.90
CA ALA A 47 1.58 -0.68 -5.14
C ALA A 47 1.10 -0.55 -3.69
N ILE A 48 -0.23 -0.44 -3.47
CA ILE A 48 -0.81 -0.37 -2.13
C ILE A 48 -0.49 -1.64 -1.35
N PHE A 49 -0.66 -2.82 -1.95
CA PHE A 49 -0.45 -4.09 -1.26
C PHE A 49 0.98 -4.65 -1.37
N ALA A 50 1.94 -3.84 -1.83
CA ALA A 50 3.34 -4.23 -1.89
C ALA A 50 3.88 -4.55 -0.49
N ASP A 51 4.58 -5.68 -0.40
CA ASP A 51 5.01 -6.38 0.82
C ASP A 51 6.54 -6.43 0.96
N GLY A 52 7.26 -5.63 0.17
CA GLY A 52 8.72 -5.61 0.15
C GLY A 52 9.36 -6.89 -0.41
N SER A 53 8.57 -7.83 -0.97
CA SER A 53 9.11 -9.02 -1.63
C SER A 53 9.99 -8.63 -2.82
N ALA A 54 10.85 -9.54 -3.26
CA ALA A 54 11.71 -9.30 -4.42
C ALA A 54 10.91 -8.93 -5.70
N ALA A 55 9.70 -9.47 -5.84
CA ALA A 55 8.79 -9.12 -6.92
C ALA A 55 8.31 -7.66 -6.79
N ALA A 56 7.87 -7.26 -5.59
CA ALA A 56 7.45 -5.89 -5.31
C ALA A 56 8.58 -4.87 -5.51
N LEU A 57 9.79 -5.16 -5.03
CA LEU A 57 10.98 -4.29 -5.21
C LEU A 57 11.40 -4.17 -6.68
N THR A 58 11.10 -5.18 -7.50
CA THR A 58 11.38 -5.12 -8.94
C THR A 58 10.39 -4.21 -9.67
N GLU A 59 9.11 -4.26 -9.28
CA GLU A 59 8.04 -3.42 -9.86
C GLU A 59 8.07 -1.98 -9.33
N PHE A 60 8.38 -1.81 -8.05
CA PHE A 60 8.42 -0.54 -7.32
C PHE A 60 9.84 -0.31 -6.77
N ARG A 61 10.69 0.29 -7.62
CA ARG A 61 12.10 0.55 -7.31
C ARG A 61 12.25 1.80 -6.44
N GLU A 62 13.37 1.86 -5.72
CA GLU A 62 13.80 3.05 -4.99
C GLU A 62 13.78 4.28 -5.90
N VAL A 63 13.22 5.37 -5.37
CA VAL A 63 13.17 6.66 -6.07
C VAL A 63 14.52 7.37 -5.94
N PHE A 64 15.19 7.18 -4.80
CA PHE A 64 16.47 7.81 -4.50
C PHE A 64 17.61 6.80 -4.48
N LYS A 65 18.79 7.21 -4.95
CA LYS A 65 19.99 6.37 -4.86
C LYS A 65 20.38 6.20 -3.39
N ASN A 66 20.50 4.94 -2.94
CA ASN A 66 20.88 4.58 -1.57
C ASN A 66 19.82 4.94 -0.50
N GLU A 67 18.53 4.88 -0.84
CA GLU A 67 17.44 5.17 0.13
C GLU A 67 17.46 4.18 1.30
N LEU A 68 17.72 2.90 1.02
CA LEU A 68 17.76 1.83 2.02
C LEU A 68 19.10 1.75 2.78
N LYS A 69 20.10 2.59 2.47
CA LYS A 69 21.34 2.61 3.25
C LYS A 69 21.08 3.36 4.54
N GLU A 70 20.98 2.62 5.64
CA GLU A 70 21.00 3.20 6.98
C GLU A 70 22.21 4.14 7.09
N GLN A 71 21.96 5.38 7.52
CA GLN A 71 23.06 6.28 7.87
C GLN A 71 23.89 5.59 8.94
N GLN A 72 25.14 5.26 8.63
CA GLN A 72 26.02 4.63 9.59
C GLN A 72 26.11 5.54 10.81
N LYS A 73 25.71 5.07 11.99
CA LYS A 73 25.73 5.81 13.27
C LYS A 73 27.11 6.31 13.73
N GLY A 74 28.15 6.16 12.91
CA GLY A 74 29.49 6.77 13.10
C GLY A 74 29.90 7.75 11.99
N GLU A 75 29.07 7.95 10.96
CA GLU A 75 29.28 8.99 9.96
C GLU A 75 28.85 10.38 10.45
N GLU A 76 27.94 10.47 11.43
CA GLU A 76 27.60 11.76 12.06
C GLU A 76 28.82 12.36 12.77
N ASP A 77 29.61 11.55 13.50
CA ASP A 77 30.86 12.01 14.11
C ASP A 77 31.91 12.39 13.07
N ARG A 78 32.00 11.65 11.94
CA ARG A 78 32.94 11.96 10.86
C ARG A 78 32.52 13.17 10.03
N LYS A 79 31.22 13.36 9.74
CA LYS A 79 30.68 14.54 9.05
C LYS A 79 30.63 15.77 9.96
N ALA A 80 30.47 15.61 11.28
CA ALA A 80 30.69 16.68 12.24
C ALA A 80 32.16 17.09 12.29
N SER A 81 33.10 16.14 12.15
CA SER A 81 34.53 16.45 12.06
C SER A 81 34.96 17.08 10.72
N ASN A 82 34.25 16.79 9.63
CA ASN A 82 34.49 17.34 8.29
C ASN A 82 33.60 18.54 7.93
N SER A 83 32.60 18.86 8.75
CA SER A 83 31.97 20.17 8.81
C SER A 83 33.03 21.13 9.31
N ARG A 84 33.84 21.63 8.37
CA ARG A 84 34.78 22.75 8.49
C ARG A 84 34.55 23.53 9.79
N LYS A 85 35.52 23.46 10.70
CA LYS A 85 35.60 24.26 11.93
C LYS A 85 34.87 25.59 11.73
N ARG A 86 33.65 25.68 12.26
CA ARG A 86 32.96 26.96 12.35
C ARG A 86 33.76 27.75 13.38
N ALA A 87 34.56 28.71 12.92
CA ALA A 87 35.26 29.62 13.80
C ALA A 87 34.21 30.30 14.70
N GLU A 88 34.46 30.31 16.01
CA GLU A 88 33.58 30.99 16.97
C GLU A 88 33.55 32.48 16.65
N VAL A 89 32.35 33.04 16.53
CA VAL A 89 32.14 34.45 16.20
C VAL A 89 32.30 35.26 17.48
N ASN A 90 33.34 36.08 17.58
CA ASN A 90 33.58 36.96 18.72
C ASN A 90 33.25 38.42 18.37
N ILE A 91 32.04 38.84 18.71
CA ILE A 91 31.47 40.16 18.34
C ILE A 91 32.19 41.31 19.05
N ASP A 92 32.78 41.05 20.22
CA ASP A 92 33.47 42.08 21.01
C ASP A 92 34.89 42.39 20.49
N GLU A 93 35.46 41.50 19.65
CA GLU A 93 36.79 41.66 19.04
C GLU A 93 36.71 41.92 17.51
N ASP A 94 35.54 42.26 16.98
CA ASP A 94 35.30 42.51 15.54
C ASP A 94 35.66 41.32 14.62
N GLU A 95 35.60 40.08 15.14
CA GLU A 95 35.86 38.86 14.38
C GLU A 95 34.54 38.24 13.87
N TYR A 96 34.16 38.62 12.66
CA TYR A 96 32.96 38.13 11.99
C TYR A 96 33.29 36.87 11.19
N GLY A 97 32.55 35.77 11.42
CA GLY A 97 32.74 34.53 10.66
C GLY A 97 32.62 34.75 9.14
N ASP A 98 33.51 34.13 8.38
CA ASP A 98 33.61 34.25 6.92
C ASP A 98 32.32 33.78 6.21
N TYR A 99 31.40 34.72 5.95
CA TYR A 99 30.25 34.55 5.06
C TYR A 99 30.55 35.05 3.64
N ILE A 100 31.73 34.71 3.11
CA ILE A 100 32.06 34.99 1.70
C ILE A 100 32.27 33.66 0.98
N PHE A 101 31.40 33.46 -0.01
CA PHE A 101 31.44 32.40 -1.01
C PHE A 101 32.88 32.20 -1.52
N GLN A 102 33.44 31.01 -1.29
CA GLN A 102 34.57 30.55 -2.07
C GLN A 102 33.99 29.87 -3.32
N ASP A 103 34.07 30.60 -4.43
CA ASP A 103 33.94 30.06 -5.76
C ASP A 103 34.99 28.93 -5.94
N GLU A 104 34.53 27.69 -6.09
CA GLU A 104 35.29 26.64 -6.75
C GLU A 104 34.46 26.13 -7.91
N ASP A 105 34.64 26.81 -9.03
CA ASP A 105 34.40 26.29 -10.38
C ASP A 105 35.50 25.28 -10.68
N ASP A 106 35.15 24.03 -10.93
CA ASP A 106 35.76 23.32 -12.07
C ASP A 106 34.80 22.26 -12.61
N SER A 107 34.36 22.54 -13.83
CA SER A 107 33.47 21.76 -14.66
C SER A 107 34.29 20.77 -15.49
N ASP A 108 33.79 19.56 -15.74
CA ASP A 108 34.15 18.86 -16.98
C ASP A 108 33.04 17.90 -17.44
N VAL A 109 32.20 18.41 -18.36
CA VAL A 109 31.28 17.67 -19.22
C VAL A 109 31.82 17.78 -20.64
N PRO A 110 32.15 16.69 -21.36
CA PRO A 110 32.49 16.81 -22.77
C PRO A 110 31.31 16.38 -23.65
N GLU A 111 30.73 17.35 -24.36
CA GLU A 111 30.10 17.14 -25.66
C GLU A 111 30.76 18.08 -26.68
N ASN A 112 31.40 17.54 -27.74
CA ASN A 112 30.97 17.86 -29.11
C ASN A 112 31.70 17.10 -30.25
N SER A 113 30.84 16.77 -31.22
CA SER A 113 30.95 16.38 -32.62
C SER A 113 32.25 16.55 -33.44
N THR A 114 32.53 15.50 -34.22
CA THR A 114 33.16 15.41 -35.56
C THR A 114 34.65 15.71 -35.83
N ARG A 115 35.29 14.60 -36.24
CA ARG A 115 36.19 14.37 -37.40
C ARG A 115 37.72 14.51 -37.25
N THR A 116 38.34 13.46 -37.80
CA THR A 116 39.69 13.27 -38.35
C THR A 116 40.86 12.90 -37.42
N ARG A 117 41.07 11.58 -37.40
CA ARG A 117 42.24 10.77 -37.01
C ARG A 117 43.60 11.38 -37.38
N PRO A 118 44.63 11.14 -36.55
CA PRO A 118 45.74 10.30 -36.99
C PRO A 118 46.05 9.14 -36.03
N LYS A 119 46.83 8.17 -36.54
CA LYS A 119 47.10 6.85 -35.96
C LYS A 119 48.33 6.83 -35.02
N ARG A 120 48.31 5.85 -34.11
CA ARG A 120 49.42 5.11 -33.42
C ARG A 120 49.85 5.71 -32.06
N ALA A 121 50.18 4.96 -31.00
CA ALA A 121 50.50 3.54 -30.82
C ALA A 121 49.96 2.98 -29.49
N ARG A 122 49.66 1.67 -29.46
CA ARG A 122 49.21 0.88 -28.30
C ARG A 122 50.25 0.88 -27.17
N ARG A 123 49.81 1.19 -25.94
CA ARG A 123 50.43 0.69 -24.70
C ARG A 123 49.32 0.32 -23.73
N GLY A 124 49.18 -0.98 -23.45
CA GLY A 124 48.14 -1.50 -22.56
C GLY A 124 48.48 -1.22 -21.10
N THR A 125 47.45 -0.95 -20.30
CA THR A 125 47.52 -1.01 -18.84
C THR A 125 46.15 -1.42 -18.31
N ARG A 126 46.16 -2.42 -17.42
CA ARG A 126 45.02 -3.15 -16.89
C ARG A 126 44.23 -2.26 -15.91
N ALA A 127 43.01 -1.89 -16.26
CA ALA A 127 42.07 -1.17 -15.39
C ALA A 127 40.63 -1.73 -15.51
N ALA A 128 40.50 -3.03 -15.78
CA ALA A 128 39.20 -3.70 -15.96
C ALA A 128 38.81 -4.59 -14.76
N ASP A 129 39.66 -4.69 -13.74
CA ASP A 129 39.50 -5.68 -12.66
C ASP A 129 38.74 -5.10 -11.44
N LEU A 130 38.85 -3.79 -11.18
CA LEU A 130 38.22 -3.17 -10.01
C LEU A 130 36.70 -2.96 -10.19
N THR A 131 36.25 -2.64 -11.41
CA THR A 131 34.82 -2.42 -11.71
C THR A 131 34.02 -3.72 -11.68
N LEU A 132 34.63 -4.84 -12.06
CA LEU A 132 33.99 -6.17 -11.99
C LEU A 132 33.84 -6.67 -10.55
N VAL A 133 34.79 -6.32 -9.67
CA VAL A 133 34.72 -6.68 -8.24
C VAL A 133 33.65 -5.85 -7.52
N GLU A 134 33.53 -4.55 -7.81
CA GLU A 134 32.46 -3.71 -7.25
C GLU A 134 31.07 -4.13 -7.77
N GLU A 135 30.92 -4.45 -9.05
CA GLU A 135 29.66 -4.96 -9.60
C GLU A 135 29.29 -6.35 -9.06
N ALA A 136 30.28 -7.22 -8.82
CA ALA A 136 30.05 -8.54 -8.23
C ALA A 136 29.63 -8.42 -6.75
N ALA A 137 30.29 -7.54 -5.99
CA ALA A 137 29.95 -7.27 -4.59
C ALA A 137 28.54 -6.65 -4.47
N ALA A 138 28.17 -5.71 -5.34
CA ALA A 138 26.82 -5.13 -5.36
C ALA A 138 25.74 -6.17 -5.73
N LYS A 139 26.05 -7.11 -6.64
CA LYS A 139 25.14 -8.22 -7.01
C LYS A 139 25.00 -9.25 -5.89
N GLU A 140 26.08 -9.55 -5.17
CA GLU A 140 26.05 -10.42 -3.99
C GLU A 140 25.28 -9.78 -2.83
N GLU A 141 25.45 -8.48 -2.59
CA GLU A 141 24.72 -7.73 -1.58
C GLU A 141 23.22 -7.66 -1.91
N GLN A 142 22.87 -7.41 -3.18
CA GLN A 142 21.48 -7.51 -3.67
C GLN A 142 20.91 -8.92 -3.55
N GLN A 143 21.68 -9.97 -3.83
CA GLN A 143 21.23 -11.36 -3.65
C GLN A 143 21.04 -11.73 -2.17
N LYS A 144 21.89 -11.21 -1.28
CA LYS A 144 21.79 -11.43 0.16
C LYS A 144 20.58 -10.69 0.75
N ALA A 145 20.37 -9.43 0.35
CA ALA A 145 19.17 -8.66 0.69
C ALA A 145 17.89 -9.34 0.18
N LYS A 146 17.93 -9.87 -1.05
CA LYS A 146 16.82 -10.65 -1.63
C LYS A 146 16.50 -11.91 -0.82
N LYS A 147 17.51 -12.67 -0.39
CA LYS A 147 17.32 -13.86 0.45
C LYS A 147 16.78 -13.51 1.85
N LEU A 148 17.28 -12.44 2.47
CA LEU A 148 16.76 -11.99 3.76
C LEU A 148 15.32 -11.48 3.65
N ALA A 149 14.99 -10.75 2.58
CA ALA A 149 13.63 -10.29 2.32
C ALA A 149 12.68 -11.49 2.10
N ASP A 150 13.11 -12.51 1.35
CA ASP A 150 12.33 -13.73 1.15
C ASP A 150 12.12 -14.49 2.48
N GLU A 151 13.13 -14.58 3.36
CA GLU A 151 13.01 -15.24 4.69
C GLU A 151 12.11 -14.49 5.69
N VAL A 152 12.15 -13.15 5.70
CA VAL A 152 11.23 -12.30 6.50
C VAL A 152 9.81 -12.39 5.95
N HIS A 153 9.66 -12.47 4.62
CA HIS A 153 8.38 -12.59 3.93
C HIS A 153 7.63 -13.90 4.24
N VAL A 154 8.33 -15.02 4.49
CA VAL A 154 7.69 -16.31 4.85
C VAL A 154 6.81 -16.20 6.11
N LYS A 155 7.05 -15.23 6.99
CA LYS A 155 6.29 -15.08 8.24
C LYS A 155 5.06 -14.18 8.17
N GLY A 156 4.77 -13.55 7.03
CA GLY A 156 3.59 -12.69 6.89
C GLY A 156 3.49 -11.62 7.97
N ASP A 157 4.64 -11.07 8.36
CA ASP A 157 4.77 -10.17 9.49
C ASP A 157 4.38 -8.72 9.09
N ILE A 158 3.86 -7.97 10.05
CA ILE A 158 3.44 -6.57 9.89
C ILE A 158 4.60 -5.69 9.39
N ALA A 159 5.83 -6.05 9.76
CA ALA A 159 7.05 -5.42 9.29
C ALA A 159 7.24 -5.48 7.77
N ALA A 160 6.81 -6.56 7.11
CA ALA A 160 6.89 -6.68 5.64
C ALA A 160 6.03 -5.62 4.94
N TYR A 161 5.02 -5.10 5.65
CA TYR A 161 4.16 -4.03 5.18
C TYR A 161 4.58 -2.66 5.75
N GLY A 162 5.79 -2.48 6.27
CA GLY A 162 6.24 -1.15 6.74
C GLY A 162 5.54 -0.67 8.01
N ASP A 163 5.12 -1.60 8.87
CA ASP A 163 4.51 -1.36 10.18
C ASP A 163 3.09 -0.77 10.16
N PHE A 164 2.53 -0.58 11.35
CA PHE A 164 1.18 -0.09 11.56
C PHE A 164 0.90 1.27 10.91
N HIS A 165 1.88 2.19 10.92
CA HIS A 165 1.69 3.50 10.32
C HIS A 165 1.54 3.41 8.80
N SER A 166 2.34 2.57 8.13
CA SER A 166 2.19 2.36 6.70
C SER A 166 0.89 1.65 6.36
N LEU A 167 0.43 0.72 7.20
CA LEU A 167 -0.90 0.10 7.03
C LEU A 167 -2.02 1.14 7.14
N GLU A 168 -1.95 2.05 8.11
CA GLU A 168 -2.92 3.15 8.25
C GLU A 168 -2.96 4.04 6.99
N LEU A 169 -1.79 4.42 6.45
CA LEU A 169 -1.70 5.20 5.21
C LEU A 169 -2.33 4.47 4.02
N ARG A 170 -2.15 3.14 3.92
CA ARG A 170 -2.79 2.33 2.88
C ARG A 170 -4.31 2.30 3.02
N GLN A 171 -4.83 2.11 4.23
CA GLN A 171 -6.28 2.14 4.49
C GLN A 171 -6.89 3.50 4.09
N ARG A 172 -6.20 4.59 4.44
CA ARG A 172 -6.59 5.94 4.07
C ARG A 172 -6.61 6.15 2.56
N LEU A 173 -5.60 5.64 1.86
CA LEU A 173 -5.55 5.68 0.40
C LEU A 173 -6.68 4.85 -0.24
N LEU A 174 -6.98 3.65 0.28
CA LEU A 174 -8.12 2.86 -0.18
C LEU A 174 -9.44 3.61 0.00
N SER A 175 -9.67 4.23 1.15
CA SER A 175 -10.83 5.09 1.40
C SER A 175 -10.92 6.25 0.40
N LEU A 176 -9.79 6.92 0.14
CA LEU A 176 -9.73 8.00 -0.84
C LEU A 176 -10.07 7.51 -2.25
N LEU A 177 -9.55 6.35 -2.67
CA LEU A 177 -9.87 5.75 -3.97
C LEU A 177 -11.35 5.37 -4.08
N SER A 178 -11.97 4.87 -3.02
CA SER A 178 -13.41 4.61 -2.97
C SER A 178 -14.21 5.91 -3.21
N LYS A 179 -13.82 7.02 -2.56
CA LYS A 179 -14.47 8.33 -2.78
C LYS A 179 -14.31 8.82 -4.22
N VAL A 180 -13.12 8.66 -4.80
CA VAL A 180 -12.87 9.03 -6.21
C VAL A 180 -13.73 8.21 -7.16
N SER A 181 -13.85 6.90 -6.93
CA SER A 181 -14.68 6.00 -7.74
C SER A 181 -16.17 6.33 -7.64
N ILE A 182 -16.66 6.66 -6.44
CA ILE A 182 -18.05 7.10 -6.23
C ILE A 182 -18.33 8.43 -6.96
N ALA A 183 -17.39 9.37 -6.90
CA ALA A 183 -17.59 10.70 -7.49
C ALA A 183 -17.40 10.73 -9.02
N MET A 184 -16.52 9.88 -9.57
CA MET A 184 -16.17 9.87 -11.00
C MET A 184 -16.09 8.44 -11.59
N PRO A 185 -17.16 7.63 -11.51
CA PRO A 185 -17.12 6.21 -11.87
C PRO A 185 -16.82 5.95 -13.36
N LYS A 186 -17.20 6.90 -14.23
CA LYS A 186 -16.98 6.81 -15.69
C LYS A 186 -15.56 7.19 -16.10
N THR A 187 -14.89 8.04 -15.32
CA THR A 187 -13.55 8.55 -15.64
C THR A 187 -12.46 7.70 -14.97
N PHE A 188 -12.69 7.25 -13.73
CA PHE A 188 -11.74 6.43 -12.97
C PHE A 188 -11.99 4.94 -13.17
N ILE A 189 -12.90 4.38 -12.37
CA ILE A 189 -13.35 2.98 -12.37
C ILE A 189 -14.70 2.95 -11.65
N SER A 190 -15.59 2.04 -12.04
CA SER A 190 -16.86 1.85 -11.31
C SER A 190 -16.61 1.33 -9.90
N THR A 191 -17.49 1.70 -8.97
CA THR A 191 -17.39 1.29 -7.56
C THR A 191 -17.32 -0.23 -7.43
N ASP A 192 -18.19 -0.95 -8.12
CA ASP A 192 -18.21 -2.41 -8.16
C ASP A 192 -16.87 -3.02 -8.62
N ALA A 193 -16.33 -2.52 -9.74
CA ALA A 193 -15.05 -3.00 -10.26
C ALA A 193 -13.89 -2.67 -9.30
N LEU A 194 -13.91 -1.51 -8.64
CA LEU A 194 -12.90 -1.16 -7.63
C LEU A 194 -12.92 -2.13 -6.45
N PHE A 195 -14.09 -2.43 -5.89
CA PHE A 195 -14.20 -3.37 -4.78
C PHE A 195 -13.83 -4.80 -5.18
N HIS A 196 -14.14 -5.23 -6.39
CA HIS A 196 -13.61 -6.49 -6.92
C HIS A 196 -12.08 -6.50 -6.95
N LEU A 197 -11.44 -5.42 -7.38
CA LEU A 197 -9.99 -5.30 -7.34
C LEU A 197 -9.45 -5.27 -5.89
N PHE A 198 -10.13 -4.62 -4.94
CA PHE A 198 -9.76 -4.68 -3.52
C PHE A 198 -9.79 -6.12 -3.01
N VAL A 199 -10.88 -6.83 -3.28
CA VAL A 199 -11.08 -8.23 -2.86
C VAL A 199 -10.05 -9.18 -3.46
N GLU A 200 -9.71 -9.00 -4.74
CA GLU A 200 -8.65 -9.78 -5.42
C GLU A 200 -7.31 -9.68 -4.68
N ASN A 201 -6.97 -8.51 -4.11
CA ASN A 201 -5.72 -8.34 -3.38
C ASN A 201 -5.83 -8.72 -1.90
N ILE A 202 -6.90 -8.28 -1.21
CA ILE A 202 -7.05 -8.46 0.25
C ILE A 202 -7.19 -9.92 0.64
N ARG A 203 -7.93 -10.71 -0.14
CA ARG A 203 -8.20 -12.13 0.16
C ARG A 203 -6.92 -12.94 0.43
N HIS A 204 -5.87 -12.68 -0.33
CA HIS A 204 -4.64 -13.46 -0.31
C HIS A 204 -3.65 -13.00 0.76
N LEU A 205 -3.95 -11.91 1.48
CA LEU A 205 -3.07 -11.40 2.52
C LEU A 205 -2.95 -12.38 3.71
N PRO A 206 -1.81 -12.39 4.41
CA PRO A 206 -1.66 -13.09 5.68
C PRO A 206 -2.72 -12.66 6.68
N LEU A 207 -3.14 -13.55 7.58
CA LEU A 207 -4.25 -13.31 8.51
C LEU A 207 -4.10 -11.99 9.32
N PRO A 208 -2.93 -11.64 9.90
CA PRO A 208 -2.79 -10.39 10.65
C PRO A 208 -3.04 -9.16 9.77
N ILE A 209 -2.54 -9.19 8.54
CA ILE A 209 -2.68 -8.07 7.59
C ILE A 209 -4.11 -8.01 7.07
N PHE A 210 -4.70 -9.15 6.73
CA PHE A 210 -6.12 -9.25 6.34
C PHE A 210 -7.03 -8.59 7.38
N GLN A 211 -6.83 -8.89 8.66
CA GLN A 211 -7.64 -8.33 9.75
C GLN A 211 -7.53 -6.80 9.82
N THR A 212 -6.35 -6.22 9.54
CA THR A 212 -6.18 -4.76 9.51
C THR A 212 -7.01 -4.09 8.41
N PHE A 213 -7.27 -4.75 7.28
CA PHE A 213 -8.01 -4.19 6.16
C PHE A 213 -9.51 -4.48 6.17
N VAL A 214 -10.01 -5.20 7.17
CA VAL A 214 -11.41 -5.66 7.23
C VAL A 214 -12.10 -5.27 8.54
N SER A 215 -11.40 -5.30 9.67
CA SER A 215 -12.02 -5.07 10.97
C SER A 215 -12.45 -3.60 11.16
N PRO A 216 -13.71 -3.32 11.51
CA PRO A 216 -14.23 -1.96 11.72
C PRO A 216 -13.50 -1.09 12.75
N PRO A 217 -12.93 -1.61 13.87
CA PRO A 217 -12.13 -0.78 14.75
C PRO A 217 -10.82 -0.31 14.10
N ASN A 218 -10.31 -1.05 13.12
CA ASN A 218 -9.05 -0.74 12.44
C ASN A 218 -9.24 0.13 11.18
N LEU A 219 -10.49 0.42 10.79
CA LEU A 219 -10.83 1.19 9.58
C LEU A 219 -11.62 2.46 9.91
N PRO A 220 -11.08 3.42 10.67
CA PRO A 220 -11.81 4.66 10.97
C PRO A 220 -12.06 5.53 9.73
N TRP A 221 -11.29 5.33 8.67
CA TRP A 221 -11.27 6.20 7.49
C TRP A 221 -12.31 5.84 6.42
N MET A 222 -12.85 4.63 6.42
CA MET A 222 -13.89 4.20 5.47
C MET A 222 -15.28 4.38 6.07
N THR A 223 -16.27 4.77 5.26
CA THR A 223 -17.66 4.83 5.73
C THR A 223 -18.22 3.44 6.00
N ALA A 224 -19.24 3.33 6.87
CA ALA A 224 -19.86 2.04 7.19
C ALA A 224 -20.33 1.30 5.93
N ASP A 225 -20.96 2.01 4.99
CA ASP A 225 -21.46 1.44 3.72
C ASP A 225 -20.32 0.91 2.81
N THR A 226 -19.19 1.61 2.80
CA THR A 226 -18.01 1.22 2.02
C THR A 226 -17.37 -0.03 2.65
N GLN A 227 -17.33 -0.10 3.98
CA GLN A 227 -16.84 -1.26 4.71
C GLN A 227 -17.76 -2.47 4.59
N SER A 228 -19.08 -2.28 4.67
CA SER A 228 -20.05 -3.37 4.48
C SER A 228 -19.92 -3.94 3.08
N THR A 229 -19.88 -3.08 2.06
CA THR A 229 -19.67 -3.48 0.65
C THR A 229 -18.39 -4.30 0.47
N LEU A 230 -17.28 -3.85 1.06
CA LEU A 230 -16.01 -4.59 1.02
C LEU A 230 -16.14 -5.98 1.67
N CYS A 231 -16.69 -6.03 2.88
CA CYS A 231 -16.85 -7.27 3.64
C CYS A 231 -17.80 -8.24 2.96
N GLU A 232 -18.94 -7.77 2.46
CA GLU A 232 -19.91 -8.58 1.70
C GLU A 232 -19.30 -9.11 0.42
N THR A 233 -18.56 -8.29 -0.33
CA THR A 233 -17.87 -8.74 -1.55
C THR A 233 -16.83 -9.81 -1.23
N LEU A 234 -16.07 -9.67 -0.13
CA LEU A 234 -15.13 -10.69 0.34
C LEU A 234 -15.84 -12.00 0.74
N ILE A 235 -16.92 -11.90 1.52
CA ILE A 235 -17.75 -13.03 1.93
C ILE A 235 -18.29 -13.77 0.71
N LEU A 236 -18.88 -13.07 -0.26
CA LEU A 236 -19.45 -13.69 -1.46
C LEU A 236 -18.41 -14.46 -2.27
N ARG A 237 -17.14 -14.03 -2.24
CA ARG A 237 -16.06 -14.78 -2.85
C ARG A 237 -15.65 -16.00 -2.03
N MET A 238 -15.59 -15.88 -0.69
CA MET A 238 -15.04 -16.88 0.23
C MET A 238 -16.04 -17.90 0.77
N ARG A 239 -17.34 -17.64 0.63
CA ARG A 239 -18.41 -18.48 1.15
C ARG A 239 -18.59 -19.76 0.33
N GLU A 240 -19.01 -20.84 0.99
CA GLU A 240 -19.38 -22.08 0.32
C GLU A 240 -20.61 -21.97 -0.60
N SER A 241 -20.67 -22.81 -1.64
CA SER A 241 -21.71 -22.77 -2.67
C SER A 241 -23.10 -23.16 -2.20
N ALA A 242 -23.23 -23.80 -1.03
CA ALA A 242 -24.51 -24.20 -0.45
C ALA A 242 -25.34 -23.02 0.11
N ALA A 243 -24.71 -21.86 0.25
CA ALA A 243 -25.35 -20.68 0.82
C ALA A 243 -26.21 -19.93 -0.21
N PRO A 244 -27.41 -19.47 0.17
CA PRO A 244 -28.30 -18.73 -0.73
C PRO A 244 -27.69 -17.37 -1.07
N ASN A 245 -27.98 -16.85 -2.27
CA ASN A 245 -27.56 -15.50 -2.63
C ASN A 245 -28.44 -14.45 -1.92
N PRO A 246 -27.86 -13.32 -1.49
CA PRO A 246 -28.63 -12.24 -0.91
C PRO A 246 -29.63 -11.69 -1.94
N THR A 247 -30.86 -11.44 -1.48
CA THR A 247 -31.94 -10.91 -2.32
C THR A 247 -31.87 -9.39 -2.43
N ASP A 248 -31.50 -8.72 -1.33
CA ASP A 248 -31.41 -7.27 -1.26
C ASP A 248 -29.97 -6.78 -1.50
N PRO A 249 -29.80 -5.58 -2.08
CA PRO A 249 -28.49 -5.01 -2.35
C PRO A 249 -27.80 -4.42 -1.10
N TYR A 250 -28.53 -4.24 0.00
CA TYR A 250 -28.02 -3.67 1.24
C TYR A 250 -27.97 -4.72 2.34
N LEU A 251 -26.94 -4.66 3.17
CA LEU A 251 -26.79 -5.53 4.33
C LEU A 251 -27.95 -5.34 5.32
N THR A 252 -28.65 -6.42 5.61
CA THR A 252 -29.67 -6.49 6.67
C THR A 252 -29.36 -7.62 7.65
N GLN A 253 -30.00 -7.58 8.82
CA GLN A 253 -29.89 -8.66 9.79
C GLN A 253 -30.40 -9.99 9.19
N GLU A 254 -31.44 -9.96 8.37
CA GLU A 254 -32.00 -11.12 7.69
C GLU A 254 -30.99 -11.76 6.75
N ILE A 255 -30.34 -10.96 5.88
CA ILE A 255 -29.29 -11.46 4.98
C ILE A 255 -28.15 -12.09 5.79
N LEU A 256 -27.74 -11.45 6.88
CA LEU A 256 -26.67 -11.96 7.72
C LEU A 256 -27.03 -13.33 8.32
N GLN A 257 -28.27 -13.50 8.79
CA GLN A 257 -28.78 -14.73 9.39
C GLN A 257 -29.03 -15.86 8.38
N GLU A 258 -29.48 -15.53 7.17
CA GLU A 258 -29.90 -16.52 6.18
C GLU A 258 -28.81 -16.88 5.18
N CYS A 259 -27.95 -15.92 4.82
CA CYS A 259 -27.01 -16.07 3.72
C CYS A 259 -25.57 -16.24 4.17
N TYR A 260 -25.20 -15.79 5.38
CA TYR A 260 -23.79 -15.69 5.79
C TYR A 260 -23.46 -16.46 7.08
N LEU A 261 -24.07 -16.11 8.22
CA LEU A 261 -23.71 -16.67 9.53
C LEU A 261 -23.74 -18.20 9.62
N PRO A 262 -24.75 -18.92 9.08
CA PRO A 262 -24.83 -20.38 9.22
C PRO A 262 -23.83 -21.15 8.36
N TYR A 263 -23.00 -20.47 7.57
CA TYR A 263 -22.15 -21.09 6.55
C TYR A 263 -20.67 -20.97 6.89
N SER A 264 -19.87 -21.76 6.18
CA SER A 264 -18.42 -21.80 6.30
C SER A 264 -17.72 -21.21 5.07
N ALA A 265 -16.39 -21.06 5.17
CA ALA A 265 -15.58 -20.74 4.00
C ALA A 265 -15.68 -21.88 2.96
N ASN A 266 -15.39 -21.58 1.70
CA ASN A 266 -15.43 -22.56 0.60
C ASN A 266 -14.30 -23.59 0.67
N THR A 267 -13.25 -23.33 1.45
CA THR A 267 -12.12 -24.24 1.69
C THR A 267 -12.23 -24.92 3.07
N THR A 268 -11.49 -26.01 3.25
CA THR A 268 -11.28 -26.64 4.56
C THR A 268 -10.23 -25.92 5.39
N SER A 269 -9.52 -24.93 4.84
CA SER A 269 -8.42 -24.28 5.55
C SER A 269 -8.90 -23.56 6.80
N ALA A 270 -8.22 -23.83 7.92
CA ALA A 270 -8.44 -23.14 9.19
C ALA A 270 -8.22 -21.63 9.05
N VAL A 271 -7.24 -21.20 8.25
CA VAL A 271 -6.94 -19.78 8.00
C VAL A 271 -8.10 -19.10 7.27
N ASP A 272 -8.65 -19.72 6.23
CA ASP A 272 -9.76 -19.15 5.47
C ASP A 272 -11.05 -19.10 6.28
N ASN A 273 -11.34 -20.13 7.09
CA ASN A 273 -12.48 -20.13 8.02
C ASN A 273 -12.33 -19.07 9.12
N THR A 274 -11.09 -18.79 9.54
CA THR A 274 -10.78 -17.68 10.47
C THR A 274 -11.02 -16.33 9.81
N LYS A 275 -10.50 -16.10 8.58
CA LYS A 275 -10.76 -14.89 7.79
C LYS A 275 -12.26 -14.67 7.56
N TYR A 276 -12.99 -15.74 7.26
CA TYR A 276 -14.44 -15.70 7.10
C TYR A 276 -15.14 -15.29 8.39
N SER A 277 -14.72 -15.82 9.54
CA SER A 277 -15.26 -15.44 10.85
C SER A 277 -15.00 -13.97 11.20
N ILE A 278 -13.82 -13.45 10.87
CA ILE A 278 -13.47 -12.02 11.03
C ILE A 278 -14.39 -11.14 10.17
N LEU A 279 -14.70 -11.54 8.94
CA LEU A 279 -15.64 -10.82 8.07
C LEU A 279 -17.06 -10.80 8.66
N LEU A 280 -17.52 -11.92 9.20
CA LEU A 280 -18.83 -12.00 9.85
C LEU A 280 -18.90 -11.10 11.09
N GLU A 281 -17.84 -11.11 11.92
CA GLU A 281 -17.72 -10.22 13.06
C GLU A 281 -17.74 -8.75 12.62
N ALA A 282 -17.01 -8.39 11.56
CA ALA A 282 -17.02 -7.05 11.01
C ALA A 282 -18.42 -6.59 10.62
N LEU A 283 -19.20 -7.44 9.93
CA LEU A 283 -20.58 -7.14 9.56
C LEU A 283 -21.50 -6.99 10.78
N ILE A 284 -21.36 -7.86 11.79
CA ILE A 284 -22.10 -7.77 13.06
C ILE A 284 -21.80 -6.43 13.74
N ILE A 285 -20.53 -6.03 13.84
CA ILE A 285 -20.13 -4.77 14.46
C ILE A 285 -20.71 -3.57 13.68
N LEU A 286 -20.69 -3.61 12.35
CA LEU A 286 -21.25 -2.54 11.51
C LEU A 286 -22.76 -2.39 11.72
N LEU A 287 -23.51 -3.50 11.73
CA LEU A 287 -24.95 -3.47 12.01
C LEU A 287 -25.25 -2.99 13.44
N ALA A 288 -24.47 -3.44 14.42
CA ALA A 288 -24.62 -3.03 15.81
C ALA A 288 -24.35 -1.52 16.00
N ARG A 289 -23.35 -0.96 15.30
CA ARG A 289 -23.04 0.48 15.34
C ARG A 289 -24.14 1.34 14.73
N ASN A 290 -24.93 0.80 13.82
CA ASN A 290 -26.03 1.47 13.13
C ASN A 290 -27.40 1.16 13.76
N ASP A 291 -27.43 0.59 14.97
CA ASP A 291 -28.65 0.16 15.68
C ASP A 291 -29.55 -0.80 14.87
N ALA A 292 -28.97 -1.48 13.86
CA ALA A 292 -29.64 -2.39 12.94
C ALA A 292 -29.48 -3.87 13.33
N LEU A 293 -29.00 -4.15 14.55
CA LEU A 293 -28.82 -5.50 15.07
C LEU A 293 -29.61 -5.70 16.36
N HIS A 294 -30.51 -6.67 16.36
CA HIS A 294 -31.28 -7.09 17.51
C HIS A 294 -30.96 -8.53 17.91
N ASN A 295 -30.80 -8.74 19.21
CA ASN A 295 -30.50 -10.06 19.76
C ASN A 295 -31.75 -10.96 19.72
N THR A 296 -31.91 -11.71 18.63
CA THR A 296 -33.03 -12.63 18.42
C THR A 296 -32.57 -14.09 18.60
N PRO A 297 -33.47 -15.03 18.96
CA PRO A 297 -33.14 -16.46 19.03
C PRO A 297 -32.56 -16.98 17.72
N ARG A 298 -33.14 -16.54 16.59
CA ARG A 298 -32.66 -16.84 15.23
C ARG A 298 -31.21 -16.40 15.01
N LEU A 299 -30.82 -15.22 15.51
CA LEU A 299 -29.45 -14.74 15.42
C LEU A 299 -28.49 -15.68 16.15
N ARG A 300 -28.84 -16.07 17.38
CA ARG A 300 -28.01 -16.96 18.21
C ARG A 300 -27.85 -18.33 17.56
N GLU A 301 -28.94 -18.90 17.07
CA GLU A 301 -28.93 -20.19 16.38
C GLU A 301 -28.06 -20.16 15.12
N ALA A 302 -28.18 -19.10 14.30
CA ALA A 302 -27.35 -18.93 13.11
C ALA A 302 -25.85 -18.81 13.45
N ILE A 303 -25.51 -18.07 14.52
CA ILE A 303 -24.13 -17.94 15.00
C ILE A 303 -23.59 -19.29 15.48
N MET A 304 -24.34 -20.00 16.32
CA MET A 304 -23.93 -21.30 16.88
C MET A 304 -23.74 -22.33 15.78
N THR A 305 -24.72 -22.47 14.88
CA THR A 305 -24.66 -23.38 13.73
C THR A 305 -23.45 -23.09 12.86
N GLY A 306 -23.20 -21.81 12.57
CA GLY A 306 -22.06 -21.38 11.80
C GLY A 306 -20.72 -21.70 12.45
N ASN A 307 -20.60 -21.45 13.75
CA ASN A 307 -19.37 -21.73 14.51
C ASN A 307 -19.04 -23.22 14.50
N GLU A 308 -20.02 -24.08 14.79
CA GLU A 308 -19.85 -25.54 14.74
C GLU A 308 -19.41 -26.00 13.36
N ARG A 309 -20.05 -25.52 12.30
CA ARG A 309 -19.68 -25.87 10.91
C ARG A 309 -18.28 -25.42 10.54
N ARG A 310 -17.88 -24.21 10.92
CA ARG A 310 -16.54 -23.67 10.62
C ARG A 310 -15.45 -24.42 11.38
N MET A 311 -15.69 -24.79 12.65
CA MET A 311 -14.76 -25.63 13.42
C MET A 311 -14.64 -27.03 12.82
N ALA A 312 -15.75 -27.71 12.59
CA ALA A 312 -15.75 -29.06 12.02
C ALA A 312 -15.08 -29.12 10.64
N LYS A 313 -15.25 -28.06 9.82
CA LYS A 313 -14.62 -27.97 8.50
C LYS A 313 -13.13 -27.68 8.56
N ALA A 314 -12.68 -26.89 9.54
CA ALA A 314 -11.27 -26.61 9.79
C ALA A 314 -10.53 -27.82 10.40
N GLU A 315 -11.20 -28.62 11.22
CA GLU A 315 -10.65 -29.87 11.78
C GLU A 315 -10.50 -30.99 10.73
N ALA A 316 -11.14 -30.84 9.57
CA ALA A 316 -11.04 -31.77 8.45
C ALA A 316 -9.87 -31.47 7.49
N GLU A 317 -9.08 -30.41 7.75
CA GLU A 317 -7.82 -30.10 7.05
C GLU A 317 -6.69 -31.08 7.45
#